data_AF-A0A2N1P8P2-F1
#
_entry.id   AF-A0A2N1P8P2-F1
#
_cell.length_a   1.000
_cell.length_b   1.000
_cell.length_c   1.000
_cell.angle_alpha   90.00
_cell.angle_beta   90.00
_cell.angle_gamma   90.00
#
_symmetry.space_group_name_H-M   'P 1'
#
loop_
_entity.id
_entity.type
_entity.pdbx_description
1 polymer ?
#
loop_
_entity_poly.entity_id
_entity_poly.type
_entity_poly.pdbx_seq_one_letter_code
_entity_poly.pdbx_strand_id
1 'polypeptide(L)'
;MRKLIFAIIIFKSLLFATAAHSLPAVEGQVFGIMPITNEVSLYKNVDDDGADRGETLQIVAINTIKVWTEFNFEFTGDFNWDMSSETWDHYIELSLVKPVGYNFSVNYQRIISTFENRPVNQFGLRFSF
;
A
#
# COMPACT_ATOMS: atom_id res chain seq x y z
N MET A 1 -50.58 -6.64 -26.90
CA MET A 1 -49.12 -6.78 -27.17
C MET A 1 -48.33 -5.47 -26.98
N ARG A 2 -48.73 -4.32 -27.55
CA ARG A 2 -48.04 -3.02 -27.35
C ARG A 2 -47.79 -2.62 -25.89
N LYS A 3 -48.76 -2.83 -24.99
CA LYS A 3 -48.63 -2.50 -23.56
C LYS A 3 -47.58 -3.35 -22.82
N LEU A 4 -47.35 -4.58 -23.26
CA LEU A 4 -46.35 -5.49 -22.69
C LEU A 4 -44.92 -5.09 -23.11
N ILE A 5 -44.78 -4.62 -24.36
CA ILE A 5 -43.50 -4.16 -24.91
C ILE A 5 -43.01 -2.91 -24.15
N PHE A 6 -43.91 -1.98 -23.84
CA PHE A 6 -43.57 -0.79 -23.04
C PHE A 6 -43.11 -1.14 -21.62
N ALA A 7 -43.76 -2.11 -20.96
CA ALA A 7 -43.36 -2.54 -19.62
C ALA A 7 -41.96 -3.19 -19.62
N ILE A 8 -41.64 -3.98 -20.65
CA ILE A 8 -40.32 -4.62 -20.80
C ILE A 8 -39.22 -3.59 -21.08
N ILE A 9 -39.52 -2.54 -21.85
CA ILE A 9 -38.57 -1.45 -22.14
C ILE A 9 -38.27 -0.64 -20.86
N ILE A 10 -39.30 -0.28 -20.09
CA ILE A 10 -39.15 0.46 -18.82
C ILE A 10 -38.36 -0.37 -17.80
N PHE A 11 -38.63 -1.67 -17.70
CA PHE A 11 -37.91 -2.57 -16.80
C PHE A 11 -36.44 -2.74 -17.19
N LYS A 12 -36.14 -2.80 -18.50
CA LYS A 12 -34.74 -2.82 -18.99
C LYS A 12 -34.02 -1.50 -18.72
N SER A 13 -34.66 -0.34 -18.88
CA SER A 13 -34.02 0.94 -18.54
C SER A 13 -33.74 1.10 -17.04
N LEU A 14 -34.54 0.50 -16.17
CA LEU A 14 -34.30 0.47 -14.71
C LEU A 14 -33.13 -0.44 -14.33
N LEU A 15 -32.90 -1.53 -15.07
CA LEU A 15 -31.77 -2.45 -14.83
C LEU A 15 -30.41 -1.88 -15.28
N PHE A 16 -30.39 -0.89 -16.19
CA PHE A 16 -29.16 -0.17 -16.58
C PHE A 16 -28.96 1.15 -15.83
N ALA A 17 -29.90 1.55 -14.96
CA ALA A 17 -29.77 2.76 -14.14
C ALA A 17 -28.91 2.54 -12.87
N THR A 18 -28.55 1.29 -12.55
CA THR A 18 -27.75 0.94 -11.37
C THR A 18 -26.32 0.59 -11.74
N ALA A 19 -25.54 1.60 -12.13
CA ALA A 19 -24.09 1.59 -11.96
C ALA A 19 -23.53 3.03 -12.00
N ALA A 20 -24.24 3.99 -11.41
CA ALA A 20 -23.56 5.16 -10.87
C ALA A 20 -22.76 4.64 -9.66
N HIS A 21 -21.61 4.02 -9.93
CA HIS A 21 -20.56 3.93 -8.92
C HIS A 21 -20.28 5.39 -8.57
N SER A 22 -20.80 5.84 -7.43
CA SER A 22 -20.25 6.99 -6.75
C SER A 22 -18.76 6.69 -6.66
N LEU A 23 -17.95 7.39 -7.46
CA LEU A 23 -16.53 7.46 -7.19
C LEU A 23 -16.43 7.76 -5.69
N PRO A 24 -15.64 6.99 -4.92
CA PRO A 24 -15.50 7.26 -3.51
C PRO A 24 -15.20 8.75 -3.36
N ALA A 25 -15.86 9.40 -2.39
CA ALA A 25 -15.59 10.79 -2.12
C ALA A 25 -14.07 10.91 -1.94
N VAL A 26 -13.42 11.63 -2.86
CA VAL A 26 -12.03 12.01 -2.69
C VAL A 26 -12.07 13.08 -1.61
N GLU A 27 -12.15 12.65 -0.35
CA GLU A 27 -11.78 13.46 0.79
C GLU A 27 -10.28 13.69 0.67
N GLY A 28 -9.90 14.63 -0.20
CA GLY A 28 -8.54 15.04 -0.45
C GLY A 28 -8.02 15.82 0.74
N GLN A 29 -7.80 15.13 1.88
CA GLN A 29 -6.96 15.70 2.93
C GLN A 29 -5.60 15.97 2.33
N VAL A 30 -5.18 17.23 2.42
CA VAL A 30 -3.96 17.71 1.76
C VAL A 30 -2.71 17.15 2.41
N PHE A 31 -2.82 17.09 3.71
CA PHE A 31 -1.94 16.45 4.64
C PHE A 31 -2.85 15.86 5.69
N GLY A 32 -2.57 14.62 6.08
CA GLY A 32 -3.35 13.92 7.07
C GLY A 32 -2.54 12.79 7.66
N ILE A 33 -2.68 12.59 8.97
CA ILE A 33 -2.27 11.35 9.61
C ILE A 33 -3.43 10.39 9.38
N MET A 34 -3.19 9.33 8.60
CA MET A 34 -4.19 8.30 8.42
C MET A 34 -4.30 7.42 9.67
N PRO A 35 -5.49 6.84 9.94
CA PRO A 35 -5.61 5.83 10.98
C PRO A 35 -4.65 4.66 10.72
N ILE A 36 -4.23 4.02 11.82
CA ILE A 36 -3.44 2.79 11.80
C ILE A 36 -4.13 1.80 10.86
N THR A 37 -3.41 1.34 9.85
CA THR A 37 -3.90 0.36 8.88
C THR A 37 -3.12 -0.93 9.06
N ASN A 38 -3.81 -2.07 9.06
CA ASN A 38 -3.16 -3.36 9.04
C ASN A 38 -2.76 -3.69 7.60
N GLU A 39 -1.54 -4.17 7.44
CA GLU A 39 -0.98 -4.44 6.13
C GLU A 39 -0.29 -5.81 6.10
N VAL A 40 -0.49 -6.52 5.00
CA VAL A 40 0.32 -7.67 4.60
C VAL A 40 1.04 -7.33 3.30
N SER A 41 2.36 -7.53 3.30
CA SER A 41 3.22 -7.11 2.20
C SER A 41 4.21 -8.19 1.82
N LEU A 42 4.36 -8.41 0.52
CA LEU A 42 5.34 -9.34 -0.06
C LEU A 42 6.37 -8.56 -0.84
N TYR A 43 7.64 -8.83 -0.58
CA TYR A 43 8.78 -8.10 -1.13
C TYR A 43 9.77 -8.99 -1.84
N LYS A 44 10.35 -8.47 -2.91
CA LYS A 44 11.60 -8.94 -3.50
C LYS A 44 12.73 -8.02 -3.07
N ASN A 45 13.78 -8.60 -2.49
CA ASN A 45 14.94 -7.87 -1.98
C ASN A 45 16.06 -7.92 -3.02
N VAL A 46 16.67 -6.77 -3.30
CA VAL A 46 17.81 -6.68 -4.21
C VAL A 46 18.87 -5.69 -3.69
N ASP A 47 20.13 -5.98 -4.01
CA ASP A 47 21.25 -5.04 -3.85
C ASP A 47 21.20 -3.92 -4.90
N ASP A 48 22.07 -2.91 -4.75
CA ASP A 48 22.20 -1.80 -5.71
C ASP A 48 22.72 -2.22 -7.09
N ASP A 49 23.43 -3.34 -7.16
CA ASP A 49 23.87 -3.96 -8.42
C ASP A 49 22.82 -4.90 -9.02
N GLY A 50 21.64 -5.00 -8.38
CA GLY A 50 20.54 -5.88 -8.79
C GLY A 50 20.71 -7.34 -8.36
N ALA A 51 21.71 -7.67 -7.53
CA ALA A 51 21.84 -9.02 -7.01
C ALA A 51 20.65 -9.39 -6.11
N ASP A 52 20.18 -10.63 -6.24
CA ASP A 52 19.03 -11.15 -5.51
C ASP A 52 19.37 -11.39 -4.03
N ARG A 53 18.52 -10.88 -3.12
CA ARG A 53 18.61 -11.07 -1.67
C ARG A 53 17.42 -11.81 -1.07
N GLY A 54 16.66 -12.52 -1.90
CA GLY A 54 15.50 -13.29 -1.48
C GLY A 54 14.25 -12.44 -1.35
N GLU A 55 13.34 -12.91 -0.50
CA GLU A 55 11.97 -12.37 -0.39
C GLU A 55 11.61 -12.12 1.08
N THR A 56 10.73 -11.15 1.31
CA THR A 56 10.25 -10.82 2.66
C THR A 56 8.73 -10.81 2.67
N LEU A 57 8.13 -11.52 3.65
CA LEU A 57 6.75 -11.33 4.06
C LEU A 57 6.73 -10.42 5.28
N GLN A 58 5.99 -9.32 5.21
CA GLN A 58 5.85 -8.35 6.28
C GLN A 58 4.37 -8.25 6.68
N ILE A 59 4.11 -8.27 7.98
CA ILE A 59 2.78 -8.05 8.57
C ILE A 59 2.94 -6.95 9.61
N VAL A 60 2.32 -5.80 9.36
CA VAL A 60 2.57 -4.58 10.14
C VAL A 60 1.30 -3.76 10.33
N ALA A 61 1.31 -2.95 11.37
CA ALA A 61 0.31 -1.91 11.62
C ALA A 61 1.01 -0.55 11.46
N ILE A 62 0.74 0.16 10.36
CA ILE A 62 1.47 1.39 10.00
C ILE A 62 0.58 2.62 10.16
N ASN A 63 1.16 3.70 10.71
CA ASN A 63 0.61 5.05 10.59
C ASN A 63 1.21 5.72 9.36
N THR A 64 0.39 6.04 8.36
CA THR A 64 0.86 6.64 7.10
C THR A 64 0.66 8.15 7.10
N ILE A 65 1.68 8.90 6.67
CA ILE A 65 1.57 10.32 6.36
C ILE A 65 1.39 10.45 4.85
N LYS A 66 0.22 10.96 4.42
CA LYS A 66 -0.01 11.24 3.00
C LYS A 66 0.46 12.64 2.66
N VAL A 67 1.30 12.75 1.64
CA VAL A 67 1.75 14.02 1.05
C VAL A 67 1.19 14.07 -0.35
N TRP A 68 0.50 15.16 -0.66
CA TRP A 68 -0.29 15.52 -1.85
C TRP A 68 0.16 15.06 -3.24
N THR A 69 0.32 13.76 -3.40
CA THR A 69 0.76 13.11 -4.62
C THR A 69 -0.01 11.82 -4.81
N GLU A 70 0.03 11.31 -6.03
CA GLU A 70 -0.44 9.97 -6.37
C GLU A 70 0.32 8.84 -5.67
N PHE A 71 1.37 9.20 -4.92
CA PHE A 71 2.21 8.34 -4.11
C PHE A 71 2.09 8.73 -2.62
N ASN A 72 2.31 7.76 -1.74
CA ASN A 72 2.51 8.01 -0.32
C ASN A 72 4.00 7.84 -0.03
N PHE A 73 4.55 8.74 0.79
CA PHE A 73 5.88 8.60 1.35
C PHE A 73 5.74 8.11 2.78
N GLU A 74 6.33 6.97 3.08
CA GLU A 74 6.35 6.39 4.41
C GLU A 74 7.78 6.40 4.95
N PHE A 75 7.89 6.73 6.23
CA PHE A 75 9.13 6.65 6.98
C PHE A 75 8.91 5.70 8.14
N THR A 76 9.70 4.64 8.19
CA THR A 76 9.68 3.66 9.27
C THR A 76 11.02 3.69 9.98
N GLY A 77 11.00 3.66 11.31
CA GLY A 77 12.20 3.47 12.11
C GLY A 77 11.90 2.41 13.15
N ASP A 78 12.72 1.36 13.19
CA ASP A 78 12.63 0.29 14.15
C ASP A 78 13.94 0.26 14.93
N PHE A 79 13.82 0.40 16.25
CA PHE A 79 14.96 0.53 17.15
C PHE A 79 14.82 -0.54 18.23
N ASN A 80 15.69 -1.54 18.13
CA ASN A 80 15.75 -2.68 19.02
C ASN A 80 16.96 -2.56 19.94
N TRP A 81 16.71 -2.67 21.24
CA TRP A 81 17.73 -2.75 22.27
C TRP A 81 17.70 -4.14 22.89
N ASP A 82 18.82 -4.85 22.82
CA ASP A 82 18.99 -6.16 23.47
C ASP A 82 18.02 -7.28 23.01
N MET A 83 17.54 -7.20 21.76
CA MET A 83 16.64 -8.21 21.16
C MET A 83 17.23 -8.94 19.94
N SER A 84 18.47 -8.62 19.54
CA SER A 84 19.13 -9.21 18.35
C SER A 84 20.53 -9.71 18.68
N SER A 85 21.23 -10.28 17.69
CA SER A 85 22.65 -10.61 17.81
C SER A 85 23.54 -9.38 18.03
N GLU A 86 23.06 -8.20 17.68
CA GLU A 86 23.70 -6.91 17.93
C GLU A 86 23.09 -6.23 19.16
N THR A 87 23.92 -5.61 20.00
CA THR A 87 23.47 -4.92 21.22
C THR A 87 22.54 -3.73 20.90
N TRP A 88 22.75 -3.10 19.75
CA TRP A 88 21.97 -1.98 19.24
C TRP A 88 21.63 -2.24 17.78
N ASP A 89 20.46 -2.85 17.55
CA ASP A 89 19.96 -3.10 16.19
C ASP A 89 18.92 -2.04 15.87
N HIS A 90 19.13 -1.33 14.77
CA HIS A 90 18.08 -0.50 14.21
C HIS A 90 18.13 -0.52 12.70
N TYR A 91 16.97 -0.23 12.12
CA TYR A 91 16.86 0.11 10.72
C TYR A 91 15.92 1.29 10.51
N ILE A 92 16.17 1.98 9.41
CA ILE A 92 15.34 3.05 8.91
C ILE A 92 14.92 2.66 7.50
N GLU A 93 13.64 2.87 7.19
CA GLU A 93 13.05 2.64 5.88
C GLU A 93 12.48 3.94 5.33
N LEU A 94 12.75 4.18 4.06
CA LEU A 94 12.03 5.17 3.27
C LEU A 94 11.29 4.45 2.16
N SER A 95 9.96 4.57 2.16
CA SER A 95 9.10 3.85 1.22
C SER A 95 8.30 4.82 0.35
N LEU A 96 8.26 4.51 -0.94
CA LEU A 96 7.39 5.13 -1.92
C LEU A 96 6.29 4.13 -2.28
N VAL A 97 5.04 4.47 -1.96
CA VAL A 97 3.88 3.59 -2.11
C VAL A 97 2.93 4.17 -3.14
N LYS A 98 2.53 3.37 -4.13
CA LYS A 98 1.56 3.75 -5.16
C LYS A 98 0.31 2.87 -5.01
N PRO A 99 -0.83 3.45 -4.58
CA PRO A 99 -2.11 2.74 -4.64
C PRO A 99 -2.45 2.35 -6.08
N VAL A 100 -2.77 1.08 -6.30
CA VAL A 100 -3.19 0.54 -7.62
C VAL A 100 -4.64 0.04 -7.61
N GLY A 101 -5.22 -0.16 -6.42
CA GLY A 101 -6.62 -0.53 -6.23
C GLY A 101 -7.09 -0.14 -4.83
N TYR A 102 -8.32 -0.54 -4.47
CA TYR A 102 -8.94 -0.13 -3.21
C TYR A 102 -8.10 -0.49 -1.97
N ASN A 103 -7.55 -1.70 -1.96
CA ASN A 103 -6.75 -2.25 -0.87
C ASN A 103 -5.35 -2.68 -1.33
N PHE A 104 -5.00 -2.42 -2.59
CA PHE A 104 -3.76 -2.91 -3.19
C PHE A 104 -2.85 -1.74 -3.53
N SER A 105 -1.58 -1.88 -3.17
CA SER A 105 -0.53 -0.94 -3.54
C SER A 105 0.70 -1.68 -4.04
N VAL A 106 1.44 -1.04 -4.94
CA VAL A 106 2.84 -1.40 -5.21
C VAL A 106 3.73 -0.47 -4.40
N ASN A 107 4.85 -0.95 -3.91
CA ASN A 107 5.81 -0.08 -3.25
C ASN A 107 7.25 -0.41 -3.57
N TYR A 108 8.08 0.60 -3.37
CA TYR A 108 9.51 0.49 -3.33
C TYR A 108 9.98 1.04 -2.00
N GLN A 109 10.86 0.33 -1.30
CA GLN A 109 11.44 0.81 -0.06
C GLN A 109 12.95 0.59 -0.01
N ARG A 110 13.63 1.58 0.56
CA ARG A 110 15.06 1.57 0.80
C ARG A 110 15.30 1.40 2.29
N ILE A 111 15.95 0.31 2.67
CA ILE A 111 16.27 -0.02 4.06
C ILE A 111 17.75 0.24 4.30
N ILE A 112 18.04 0.98 5.36
CA ILE A 112 19.39 1.17 5.90
C ILE A 112 19.37 0.64 7.33
N SER A 113 20.20 -0.35 7.63
CA SER A 113 20.24 -0.98 8.94
C SER A 113 21.65 -1.12 9.48
N THR A 114 21.78 -1.43 10.77
CA THR A 114 23.06 -1.73 11.42
C THR A 114 23.50 -3.17 11.27
N PHE A 115 22.59 -4.09 10.95
CA PHE A 115 22.87 -5.53 10.80
C PHE A 115 23.19 -5.95 9.37
N GLU A 116 22.94 -5.09 8.39
CA GLU A 116 23.34 -5.31 7.00
C GLU A 116 24.47 -4.34 6.61
N ASN A 117 25.52 -4.87 5.99
CA ASN A 117 26.67 -4.05 5.55
C ASN A 117 26.37 -3.17 4.34
N ARG A 118 25.25 -3.41 3.66
CA ARG A 118 24.79 -2.65 2.49
C ARG A 118 23.30 -2.38 2.64
N PRO A 119 22.82 -1.22 2.17
CA PRO A 119 21.39 -0.98 2.15
C PRO A 119 20.66 -1.99 1.23
N VAL A 120 19.40 -2.25 1.53
CA VAL A 120 18.56 -3.18 0.78
C VAL A 120 17.47 -2.41 0.05
N ASN A 121 17.25 -2.75 -1.22
CA ASN A 121 16.11 -2.31 -1.99
C ASN A 121 15.02 -3.38 -1.92
N GLN A 122 13.80 -3.00 -1.57
CA GLN A 122 12.66 -3.92 -1.57
C GLN A 122 11.55 -3.41 -2.48
N PHE A 123 11.10 -4.27 -3.39
CA PHE A 123 9.98 -4.01 -4.29
C PHE A 123 8.83 -4.91 -3.88
N GLY A 124 7.65 -4.34 -3.64
CA GLY A 124 6.58 -5.09 -3.01
C GLY A 124 5.18 -4.85 -3.55
N LEU A 125 4.34 -5.82 -3.20
CA LEU A 125 2.89 -5.78 -3.30
C LEU A 125 2.32 -5.76 -1.89
N ARG A 126 1.43 -4.80 -1.64
CA ARG A 126 0.82 -4.57 -0.34
C ARG A 126 -0.69 -4.76 -0.41
N PHE A 127 -1.25 -5.37 0.63
CA PHE A 127 -2.69 -5.47 0.85
C PHE A 127 -3.05 -4.87 2.22
N SER A 128 -3.96 -3.89 2.22
CA SER A 128 -4.41 -3.15 3.40
C SER A 128 -5.86 -3.49 3.79
N PHE A 129 -6.17 -3.65 5.08
CA PHE A 129 -7.52 -3.99 5.57
C PHE A 129 -7.86 -3.43 6.97
#